data_AF-A0A7Z9BXM7-F1
#
_entry.id   AF-A0A7Z9BXM7-F1
#
_cell.length_a   1.000
_cell.length_b   1.000
_cell.length_c   1.000
_cell.angle_alpha   90.00
_cell.angle_beta   90.00
_cell.angle_gamma   90.00
#
_symmetry.space_group_name_H-M   'P 1'
#
loop_
_entity.id
_entity.type
_entity.pdbx_description
1 polymer ?
#
loop_
_entity_poly.entity_id
_entity_poly.type
_entity_poly.pdbx_seq_one_letter_code
_entity_poly.pdbx_strand_id
1 'polypeptide(L)'
;MNEVLPYVCWKRDRFYLKVDKNGTSQECPNCGKHTGKKLLSERVHNCQYCGHTEPRDIASAKVIRNRGLVAVGHTVRENACEVPLIGSDVLAGFEQLTLFELVKCH
;
A
#
# COMPACT_ATOMS: atom_id res chain seq x y z
N MET A 1 19.44 -5.10 -12.04
CA MET A 1 18.08 -4.49 -11.95
C MET A 1 17.32 -4.88 -13.21
N ASN A 2 15.99 -5.00 -13.16
CA ASN A 2 15.17 -5.36 -14.33
C ASN A 2 14.72 -4.08 -15.06
N GLU A 3 15.17 -3.87 -16.30
CA GLU A 3 15.00 -2.62 -17.07
C GLU A 3 13.86 -2.67 -18.09
N VAL A 4 13.28 -3.85 -18.30
CA VAL A 4 12.20 -4.05 -19.29
C VAL A 4 10.93 -3.30 -18.88
N LEU A 5 10.56 -3.36 -17.60
CA LEU A 5 9.36 -2.70 -17.07
C LEU A 5 9.38 -1.17 -17.24
N PRO A 6 10.41 -0.43 -16.78
CA PRO A 6 10.44 1.01 -16.97
C PRO A 6 10.45 1.40 -18.46
N TYR A 7 11.16 0.66 -19.32
CA TYR A 7 11.15 0.89 -20.76
C TYR A 7 9.77 0.72 -21.40
N VAL A 8 9.06 -0.37 -21.04
CA VAL A 8 7.71 -0.65 -21.52
C VAL A 8 6.71 0.41 -21.05
N CYS A 9 6.82 0.88 -19.81
CA CYS A 9 6.00 1.95 -19.26
C CYS A 9 6.22 3.27 -20.00
N TRP A 10 7.49 3.66 -20.22
CA TRP A 10 7.84 4.84 -21.01
C TRP A 10 7.25 4.78 -22.43
N LYS A 11 7.42 3.65 -23.13
CA LYS A 11 6.91 3.49 -24.50
C LYS A 11 5.39 3.55 -24.61
N ARG A 12 4.67 3.28 -23.52
CA ARG A 12 3.20 3.24 -23.47
C ARG A 12 2.58 4.43 -22.73
N ASP A 13 3.37 5.43 -22.39
CA ASP A 13 2.95 6.59 -21.60
C ASP A 13 2.24 6.16 -20.29
N ARG A 14 2.87 5.23 -19.55
CA ARG A 14 2.37 4.72 -18.27
C ARG A 14 3.31 5.09 -17.14
N PHE A 15 2.71 5.50 -16.02
CA PHE A 15 3.44 5.77 -14.78
C PHE A 15 4.12 4.51 -14.24
N TYR A 16 5.35 4.67 -13.76
CA TYR A 16 6.14 3.61 -13.12
C TYR A 16 6.85 4.17 -11.89
N LEU A 17 6.67 3.50 -10.76
CA LEU A 17 7.31 3.86 -9.50
C LEU A 17 7.90 2.62 -8.84
N LYS A 18 9.16 2.73 -8.42
CA LYS A 18 9.80 1.72 -7.57
C LYS A 18 9.47 2.01 -6.12
N VAL A 19 8.91 1.03 -5.44
CA VAL A 19 8.71 1.04 -3.98
C VAL A 19 9.60 0.01 -3.32
N ASP A 20 9.81 0.13 -2.01
CA ASP A 20 10.54 -0.91 -1.27
C ASP A 20 9.79 -2.24 -1.36
N LYS A 21 10.52 -3.29 -1.75
CA LYS A 21 10.00 -4.66 -1.91
C LYS A 21 10.18 -5.50 -0.64
N ASN A 22 10.97 -5.04 0.31
CA ASN A 22 11.37 -5.85 1.46
C ASN A 22 10.19 -6.06 2.42
N GLY A 23 10.07 -7.27 2.95
CA GLY A 23 9.09 -7.62 3.99
C GLY A 23 7.62 -7.62 3.58
N THR A 24 7.28 -7.50 2.28
CA THR A 24 5.88 -7.34 1.81
C THR A 24 4.98 -8.53 2.12
N SER A 25 5.55 -9.74 2.25
CA SER A 25 4.83 -10.95 2.65
C SER A 25 4.62 -11.06 4.17
N GLN A 26 5.30 -10.23 4.94
CA GLN A 26 5.31 -10.23 6.41
C GLN A 26 4.55 -9.03 6.98
N GLU A 27 4.30 -7.99 6.18
CA GLU A 27 3.51 -6.83 6.58
C GLU A 27 2.01 -7.05 6.35
N CYS A 28 1.17 -6.59 7.28
CA CYS A 28 -0.28 -6.63 7.13
C CYS A 28 -0.76 -5.41 6.32
N PRO A 29 -1.51 -5.59 5.22
CA PRO A 29 -2.01 -4.46 4.43
C PRO A 29 -3.12 -3.65 5.12
N ASN A 30 -3.74 -4.19 6.16
CA ASN A 30 -4.82 -3.52 6.89
C ASN A 30 -4.30 -2.68 8.07
N CYS A 31 -3.38 -3.22 8.87
CA CYS A 31 -2.89 -2.55 10.08
C CYS A 31 -1.41 -2.12 10.02
N GLY A 32 -0.70 -2.40 8.92
CA GLY A 32 0.72 -2.05 8.74
C GLY A 32 1.70 -2.81 9.65
N LYS A 33 1.22 -3.66 10.57
CA LYS A 33 2.09 -4.39 11.50
C LYS A 33 2.81 -5.55 10.82
N HIS A 34 4.02 -5.81 11.30
CA HIS A 34 4.84 -6.91 10.86
C HIS A 34 4.41 -8.21 11.57
N THR A 35 3.84 -9.15 10.81
CA THR A 35 3.31 -10.44 11.25
C THR A 35 4.40 -11.51 11.44
N GLY A 36 5.66 -11.21 11.12
CA GLY A 36 6.80 -12.11 11.32
C GLY A 36 7.12 -12.98 10.10
N LYS A 37 8.15 -13.83 10.23
CA LYS A 37 8.61 -14.72 9.15
C LYS A 37 7.59 -15.82 8.91
N LYS A 38 7.23 -16.02 7.65
CA LYS A 38 6.31 -17.07 7.19
C LYS A 38 7.04 -18.07 6.32
N LEU A 39 6.63 -19.34 6.38
CA LEU A 39 7.16 -20.38 5.50
C LEU A 39 6.60 -20.21 4.09
N LEU A 40 7.36 -20.62 3.07
CA LEU A 40 6.90 -20.55 1.67
C LEU A 40 5.64 -21.39 1.42
N SER A 41 5.44 -22.46 2.20
CA SER A 41 4.24 -23.31 2.20
C SER A 41 2.99 -22.61 2.74
N GLU A 42 3.13 -21.54 3.53
CA GLU A 42 2.01 -20.79 4.08
C GLU A 42 1.42 -19.86 3.01
N ARG A 43 0.32 -20.27 2.38
CA ARG A 43 -0.34 -19.52 1.28
C ARG A 43 -1.36 -18.49 1.76
N VAL A 44 -1.70 -18.51 3.05
CA VAL A 44 -2.69 -17.62 3.65
C VAL A 44 -1.97 -16.65 4.59
N HIS A 45 -2.22 -15.36 4.42
CA HIS A 45 -1.86 -14.34 5.41
C HIS A 45 -2.94 -14.28 6.47
N ASN A 46 -2.62 -14.68 7.69
CA ASN A 46 -3.42 -14.38 8.88
C ASN A 46 -2.65 -13.36 9.73
N CYS A 47 -3.28 -12.23 10.09
CA CYS A 47 -2.71 -11.22 10.95
C CYS A 47 -3.11 -11.43 12.41
N GLN A 48 -2.13 -11.64 13.29
CA GLN A 48 -2.35 -11.85 14.73
C GLN A 48 -2.79 -10.58 15.49
N TYR A 49 -2.65 -9.40 14.87
CA TYR A 49 -2.96 -8.12 15.52
C TYR A 49 -4.36 -7.60 15.23
N CYS A 50 -4.88 -7.80 14.01
CA CYS A 50 -6.19 -7.31 13.59
C CYS A 50 -7.14 -8.40 13.07
N GLY A 51 -6.71 -9.67 13.06
CA GLY A 51 -7.52 -10.80 12.60
C GLY A 51 -7.72 -10.89 11.09
N HIS A 52 -7.14 -9.97 10.32
CA HIS A 52 -7.30 -9.92 8.87
C HIS A 52 -6.71 -11.17 8.20
N THR A 53 -7.51 -11.83 7.37
CA THR A 53 -7.14 -13.08 6.69
C THR A 53 -7.39 -12.98 5.19
N GLU A 54 -6.34 -13.21 4.39
CA GLU A 54 -6.43 -13.25 2.92
C GLU A 54 -5.27 -14.06 2.32
N PRO A 55 -5.28 -14.38 1.01
CA PRO A 55 -4.13 -15.02 0.37
C PRO A 55 -2.86 -14.16 0.46
N ARG A 56 -1.72 -14.80 0.75
CA ARG A 56 -0.43 -14.12 0.98
C ARG A 56 -0.02 -13.22 -0.18
N ASP A 57 -0.27 -13.65 -1.42
CA ASP A 57 0.12 -12.91 -2.62
C ASP A 57 -0.75 -11.66 -2.81
N ILE A 58 -2.04 -11.75 -2.47
CA ILE A 58 -2.97 -10.60 -2.46
C ILE A 58 -2.56 -9.61 -1.37
N ALA A 59 -2.25 -10.10 -0.16
CA ALA A 59 -1.77 -9.24 0.93
C ALA A 59 -0.49 -8.49 0.53
N SER A 60 0.48 -9.18 -0.06
CA SER A 60 1.75 -8.60 -0.51
C SER A 60 1.54 -7.55 -1.60
N ALA A 61 0.62 -7.80 -2.54
CA ALA A 61 0.26 -6.84 -3.58
C ALA A 61 -0.39 -5.58 -3.00
N LYS A 62 -1.27 -5.73 -2.00
CA LYS A 62 -1.89 -4.60 -1.30
C LYS A 62 -0.86 -3.76 -0.54
N VAL A 63 0.13 -4.39 0.13
CA VAL A 63 1.23 -3.69 0.79
C VAL A 63 2.03 -2.85 -0.23
N ILE A 64 2.41 -3.44 -1.37
CA ILE A 64 3.11 -2.72 -2.46
C ILE A 64 2.28 -1.54 -2.97
N ARG A 65 0.98 -1.74 -3.20
CA ARG A 65 0.06 -0.67 -3.61
C ARG A 65 0.03 0.45 -2.57
N ASN A 66 -0.14 0.13 -1.30
CA ASN A 66 -0.23 1.12 -0.22
C ASN A 66 1.07 1.93 -0.11
N ARG A 67 2.23 1.27 -0.18
CA ARG A 67 3.54 1.95 -0.25
C ARG A 67 3.63 2.88 -1.46
N GLY A 68 3.11 2.46 -2.61
CA GLY A 68 3.06 3.28 -3.82
C GLY A 68 2.16 4.51 -3.67
N LEU A 69 1.00 4.35 -3.04
CA LEU A 69 0.08 5.45 -2.74
C LEU A 69 0.72 6.48 -1.80
N VAL A 70 1.37 6.03 -0.72
CA VAL A 70 2.10 6.91 0.20
C VAL A 70 3.20 7.68 -0.54
N ALA A 71 3.97 6.98 -1.39
CA ALA A 71 5.09 7.57 -2.11
C ALA A 71 4.67 8.64 -3.14
N VAL A 72 3.46 8.57 -3.69
CA VAL A 72 2.91 9.62 -4.58
C VAL A 72 2.12 10.70 -3.82
N GLY A 73 2.11 10.68 -2.49
CA GLY A 73 1.43 11.67 -1.65
C GLY A 73 -0.07 11.46 -1.51
N HIS A 74 -0.61 10.29 -1.83
CA HIS A 74 -2.00 9.97 -1.49
C HIS A 74 -2.14 9.77 0.03
N THR A 75 -3.12 10.44 0.63
CA THR A 75 -3.51 10.20 2.02
C THR A 75 -4.00 8.76 2.18
N VAL A 76 -3.24 7.95 2.92
CA VAL A 76 -3.72 6.62 3.34
C VAL A 76 -4.60 6.82 4.56
N ARG A 77 -5.91 6.55 4.43
CA ARG A 77 -6.80 6.38 5.58
C ARG A 77 -6.40 5.09 6.28
N GLU A 78 -5.62 5.20 7.35
CA GLU A 78 -5.47 4.09 8.28
C GLU A 78 -6.80 3.94 9.03
N ASN A 79 -7.40 2.75 8.94
CA ASN A 79 -8.48 2.40 9.84
C ASN A 79 -7.83 2.19 11.22
N ALA A 80 -7.79 3.26 12.02
CA ALA A 80 -7.50 3.14 13.44
C ALA A 80 -8.45 2.07 14.00
N CYS A 81 -7.91 1.12 14.77
CA CYS A 81 -8.71 0.17 15.53
C CYS A 81 -9.88 0.93 16.18
N GLU A 82 -11.11 0.50 15.92
CA GLU A 82 -12.33 1.18 16.37
C GLU A 82 -12.26 1.43 17.89
N VAL A 83 -12.02 2.67 18.28
CA VAL A 83 -12.24 3.14 19.65
C VAL A 83 -13.64 3.76 19.65
N PRO A 84 -14.60 3.28 20.46
CA PRO A 84 -15.92 3.88 20.49
C PRO A 84 -15.81 5.18 21.28
N LEU A 85 -15.65 6.30 20.59
CA LEU A 85 -15.75 7.63 21.21
C LEU A 85 -16.87 8.43 20.58
N ILE A 86 -17.77 8.80 21.48
CA ILE A 86 -18.99 9.59 21.33
C ILE A 86 -18.64 10.93 20.70
N GLY A 87 -19.34 11.25 19.60
CA GLY A 87 -19.67 12.59 19.11
C GLY A 87 -18.56 13.66 19.05
N SER A 88 -18.13 14.00 17.84
CA SER A 88 -18.13 15.40 17.36
C SER A 88 -17.66 15.46 15.91
N ASP A 89 -18.35 16.30 15.15
CA ASP A 89 -18.16 16.57 13.74
C ASP A 89 -16.75 17.09 13.42
N VAL A 90 -16.08 16.48 12.45
CA VAL A 90 -14.95 17.13 11.77
C VAL A 90 -15.14 16.93 10.26
N LEU A 91 -15.80 17.92 9.65
CA LEU A 91 -15.68 18.21 8.23
C LEU A 91 -14.25 18.71 7.96
N ALA A 92 -13.27 17.80 7.95
CA ALA A 92 -11.98 18.11 7.34
C ALA A 92 -12.15 17.99 5.83
N GLY A 93 -12.57 19.09 5.21
CA GLY A 93 -12.39 19.27 3.77
C GLY A 93 -10.90 19.18 3.48
N PHE A 94 -10.49 18.14 2.76
CA PHE A 94 -9.14 18.04 2.23
C PHE A 94 -9.16 18.61 0.81
N GLU A 95 -8.49 19.74 0.61
CA GLU A 95 -8.15 20.19 -0.74
C GLU A 95 -7.23 19.15 -1.37
N GLN A 96 -7.78 18.43 -2.34
CA GLN A 96 -7.06 17.49 -3.17
C GLN A 96 -6.14 18.30 -4.09
N LEU A 97 -4.86 18.44 -3.73
CA LEU A 97 -3.85 18.85 -4.70
C LEU A 97 -3.79 17.75 -5.76
N THR A 98 -4.29 18.08 -6.93
CA THR A 98 -4.48 17.14 -8.02
C THR A 98 -3.15 16.60 -8.51
N LEU A 99 -3.18 15.33 -8.87
CA LEU A 99 -2.09 14.47 -9.35
C LEU A 99 -1.52 14.90 -10.72
N PHE A 100 -1.57 16.19 -11.09
CA PHE A 100 -1.32 16.64 -12.46
C PHE A 100 0.12 17.09 -12.76
N GLU A 101 1.00 17.23 -11.78
CA GLU A 101 2.35 17.77 -12.03
C GLU A 101 3.54 16.83 -11.75
N LEU A 102 3.32 15.61 -11.26
CA LEU A 102 4.43 14.70 -10.96
C LEU A 102 4.58 13.61 -12.02
N VAL A 103 5.47 13.89 -12.98
CA VAL A 103 6.07 12.95 -13.96
C VAL A 103 5.40 12.99 -15.35
N LYS A 104 5.52 14.13 -16.04
CA LYS A 104 5.90 14.07 -17.46
C LYS A 104 7.35 13.58 -17.48
N CYS A 105 7.59 12.33 -17.87
CA CYS A 105 8.94 11.89 -18.22
C CYS A 105 9.39 12.76 -19.41
N HIS A 106 10.37 13.64 -19.18
CA HIS A 106 11.06 14.39 -20.22
C HIS A 106 12.14 13.54 -20.88
#